data_AF-A0AAI9V5Z5-F1
#
_entry.id   AF-A0AAI9V5Z5-F1
#
_cell.length_a   1.000
_cell.length_b   1.000
_cell.length_c   1.000
_cell.angle_alpha   90.00
_cell.angle_beta   90.00
_cell.angle_gamma   90.00
#
_symmetry.space_group_name_H-M   'P 1'
#
loop_
_entity.id
_entity.type
_entity.pdbx_description
1 polymer ?
#
loop_
_entity_poly.entity_id
_entity_poly.type
_entity_poly.pdbx_seq_one_letter_code
_entity_poly.pdbx_strand_id
1 'polypeptide(L)'
;MFRPRTLRALPRGLPHPQPPVRTSRRTLFSRQRSSPSRPVERFNLGQLSEARSSYDRDRTYFLAAGALAGIVSFAYTANKLRKALAAEKKRNAAEDTGSSDNGSGSNTSERASFQLDSSVPAETFTTEAGTKRKVVIHDEDGRELVPTGNKTVPNFPRTIDLSLSKTHRDPEAPIAATVQDTDGVEYTLVGLGIRTVSFLSIQVYMVGYYVATQDVAKLQHYLTKKINPIATTLVPSERDSLKQKLFDPVEGEETWTALLQEVGTRSAFRIVPVRDTDFPHLRDGFVRAITARSSADKEAYGDEAFGEAMKEFKRLFNRGKVQKNKELLLCRDEKGQLEVVFDDGRSMGRQSVGRVQDERVSRLLWLNWLAGSKVASPPARESIIDGVMEFVERPVGTVAAQVV
;
A
#
# COMPACT_ATOMS: atom_id res chain seq x y z
N MET A 1 94.88 23.37 78.16
CA MET A 1 93.73 22.43 78.01
C MET A 1 92.91 22.96 76.84
N PHE A 2 92.46 22.18 75.84
CA PHE A 2 92.39 20.72 75.68
C PHE A 2 93.35 20.20 74.59
N ARG A 3 93.78 18.94 74.69
CA ARG A 3 94.68 18.28 73.70
C ARG A 3 93.89 17.47 72.65
N PRO A 4 94.48 17.20 71.47
CA PRO A 4 93.76 16.65 70.31
C PRO A 4 94.10 15.19 69.97
N ARG A 5 93.31 14.64 69.03
CA ARG A 5 93.68 13.77 67.89
C ARG A 5 94.31 12.36 68.07
N THR A 6 93.81 11.46 67.20
CA THR A 6 94.46 10.30 66.54
C THR A 6 94.78 9.07 67.43
N LEU A 7 94.54 7.83 66.98
CA LEU A 7 95.30 7.16 65.91
C LEU A 7 94.66 5.81 65.43
N ARG A 8 94.88 5.48 64.14
CA ARG A 8 95.37 4.17 63.60
C ARG A 8 94.50 2.89 63.69
N ALA A 9 94.19 2.31 62.51
CA ALA A 9 94.53 0.91 62.15
C ALA A 9 94.43 0.64 60.62
N LEU A 10 95.39 -0.11 60.06
CA LEU A 10 95.41 -0.79 58.75
C LEU A 10 95.96 -2.22 58.99
N PRO A 11 95.56 -3.26 58.23
CA PRO A 11 96.25 -3.65 56.97
C PRO A 11 95.22 -4.11 55.91
N ARG A 12 95.45 -4.84 54.80
CA ARG A 12 96.58 -5.41 54.01
C ARG A 12 96.06 -5.36 52.53
N GLY A 13 96.78 -5.37 51.41
CA GLY A 13 98.02 -6.06 51.05
C GLY A 13 97.84 -6.97 49.80
N LEU A 14 97.64 -6.36 48.61
CA LEU A 14 98.14 -6.77 47.26
C LEU A 14 97.73 -8.13 46.61
N PRO A 15 97.91 -8.36 45.27
CA PRO A 15 98.41 -7.47 44.20
C PRO A 15 97.49 -7.34 42.94
N HIS A 16 97.90 -6.47 42.01
CA HIS A 16 97.42 -6.36 40.61
C HIS A 16 97.93 -7.55 39.75
N PRO A 17 97.28 -7.91 38.61
CA PRO A 17 97.57 -7.20 37.35
C PRO A 17 96.41 -7.06 36.33
N GLN A 18 96.48 -6.03 35.47
CA GLN A 18 95.74 -6.02 34.18
C GLN A 18 96.45 -6.92 33.16
N PRO A 19 95.72 -7.54 32.22
CA PRO A 19 95.76 -7.08 30.82
C PRO A 19 94.44 -7.37 30.03
N PRO A 20 94.38 -7.18 28.70
CA PRO A 20 94.74 -5.98 27.94
C PRO A 20 93.52 -5.43 27.16
N VAL A 21 93.62 -4.20 26.64
CA VAL A 21 92.63 -3.68 25.68
C VAL A 21 92.67 -4.52 24.39
N ARG A 22 91.52 -5.09 24.00
CA ARG A 22 91.29 -5.62 22.65
C ARG A 22 90.03 -4.99 22.05
N THR A 23 90.21 -4.37 20.88
CA THR A 23 89.13 -3.84 20.06
C THR A 23 88.49 -4.97 19.25
N SER A 24 87.17 -5.18 19.38
CA SER A 24 86.39 -5.77 18.28
C SER A 24 84.88 -5.63 18.38
N ARG A 25 84.33 -5.16 17.26
CA ARG A 25 83.08 -5.59 16.61
C ARG A 25 81.76 -5.36 17.32
N ARG A 26 80.97 -4.47 16.69
CA ARG A 26 79.50 -4.46 16.70
C ARG A 26 78.97 -5.89 16.62
N THR A 27 78.22 -6.31 17.64
CA THR A 27 77.15 -7.31 17.50
C THR A 27 75.90 -6.80 18.20
N LEU A 28 74.75 -7.18 17.64
CA LEU A 28 73.42 -6.69 17.96
C LEU A 28 72.96 -7.14 19.36
N PHE A 29 71.85 -6.56 19.84
CA PHE A 29 71.12 -6.92 21.07
C PHE A 29 71.63 -6.37 22.41
N SER A 30 71.77 -5.04 22.51
CA SER A 30 71.55 -4.36 23.79
C SER A 30 70.04 -4.27 24.05
N ARG A 31 69.54 -5.09 24.99
CA ARG A 31 68.12 -5.08 25.39
C ARG A 31 67.87 -3.91 26.34
N GLN A 32 67.61 -2.73 25.76
CA GLN A 32 67.35 -1.49 26.49
C GLN A 32 66.20 -1.67 27.49
N ARG A 33 66.52 -1.61 28.79
CA ARG A 33 65.53 -1.74 29.88
C ARG A 33 64.49 -0.62 29.78
N SER A 34 63.27 -0.97 29.41
CA SER A 34 62.12 -0.07 29.45
C SER A 34 61.65 0.13 30.89
N SER A 35 61.76 1.35 31.41
CA SER A 35 61.04 1.74 32.64
C SER A 35 59.54 1.90 32.34
N PRO A 36 58.62 1.35 33.15
CA PRO A 36 57.19 1.39 32.87
C PRO A 36 56.54 2.67 33.40
N SER A 37 56.88 3.82 32.80
CA SER A 37 56.24 5.10 33.13
C SER A 37 55.86 5.85 31.85
N ARG A 38 54.56 6.13 31.70
CA ARG A 38 53.88 6.92 30.64
C ARG A 38 53.71 6.24 29.26
N PRO A 39 52.60 5.50 29.06
CA PRO A 39 52.17 5.03 27.73
C PRO A 39 51.85 6.18 26.74
N VAL A 40 51.53 7.37 27.25
CA VAL A 40 51.11 8.55 26.47
C VAL A 40 52.22 9.18 25.62
N GLU A 41 53.49 8.96 25.96
CA GLU A 41 54.63 9.54 25.22
C GLU A 41 54.97 8.78 23.92
N ARG A 42 54.24 7.69 23.59
CA ARG A 42 54.42 6.91 22.35
C ARG A 42 53.43 7.23 21.23
N PHE A 43 52.37 7.98 21.49
CA PHE A 43 51.45 8.41 20.44
C PHE A 43 51.93 9.72 19.83
N ASN A 44 52.42 9.65 18.60
CA ASN A 44 52.89 10.84 17.87
C ASN A 44 51.68 11.67 17.42
N LEU A 45 51.22 12.56 18.29
CA LEU A 45 49.97 13.34 18.13
C LEU A 45 49.95 14.14 16.82
N GLY A 46 51.11 14.59 16.32
CA GLY A 46 51.24 15.24 15.01
C GLY A 46 50.73 14.32 13.89
N GLN A 47 51.29 13.12 13.76
CA GLN A 47 50.89 12.15 12.73
C GLN A 47 49.41 11.76 12.82
N LEU A 48 48.85 11.63 14.03
CA LEU A 48 47.42 11.34 14.20
C LEU A 48 46.53 12.52 13.77
N SER A 49 46.97 13.76 14.00
CA SER A 49 46.26 14.96 13.56
C SER A 49 46.34 15.17 12.03
N GLU A 50 47.49 14.86 11.43
CA GLU A 50 47.70 14.90 9.98
C GLU A 50 46.91 13.80 9.25
N ALA A 51 46.89 12.57 9.79
CA ALA A 51 46.10 11.47 9.24
C ALA A 51 44.58 11.73 9.34
N ARG A 52 44.14 12.48 10.36
CA ARG A 52 42.74 12.90 10.48
C ARG A 52 42.39 14.01 9.49
N SER A 53 43.24 15.03 9.35
CA SER A 53 42.97 16.15 8.44
C SER A 53 43.04 15.74 6.97
N SER A 54 43.91 14.78 6.60
CA SER A 54 43.89 14.17 5.27
C SER A 54 42.61 13.37 5.03
N TYR A 55 42.19 12.53 5.98
CA TYR A 55 40.95 11.75 5.87
C TYR A 55 39.70 12.64 5.73
N ASP A 56 39.57 13.68 6.56
CA ASP A 56 38.42 14.60 6.50
C ASP A 56 38.41 15.39 5.17
N ARG A 57 39.58 15.76 4.63
CA ARG A 57 39.72 16.40 3.31
C ARG A 57 39.33 15.46 2.17
N ASP A 58 39.86 14.25 2.15
CA ASP A 58 39.61 13.28 1.08
C ASP A 58 38.14 12.83 1.08
N ARG A 59 37.55 12.61 2.26
CA ARG A 59 36.10 12.38 2.43
C ARG A 59 35.28 13.53 1.86
N THR A 60 35.69 14.77 2.08
CA THR A 60 35.00 15.96 1.56
C THR A 60 35.08 16.00 0.03
N TYR A 61 36.23 15.69 -0.57
CA TYR A 61 36.37 15.59 -2.02
C TYR A 61 35.52 14.47 -2.62
N PHE A 62 35.48 13.28 -2.02
CA PHE A 62 34.62 12.19 -2.49
C PHE A 62 33.12 12.53 -2.42
N LEU A 63 32.67 13.18 -1.34
CA LEU A 63 31.28 13.65 -1.21
C LEU A 63 30.94 14.74 -2.23
N ALA A 64 31.84 15.71 -2.45
CA ALA A 64 31.66 16.76 -3.44
C ALA A 64 31.63 16.21 -4.87
N ALA A 65 32.53 15.29 -5.21
CA ALA A 65 32.56 14.61 -6.51
C ALA A 65 31.27 13.80 -6.77
N GLY A 66 30.79 13.08 -5.75
CA GLY A 66 29.51 12.36 -5.83
C GLY A 66 28.30 13.29 -6.05
N ALA A 67 28.26 14.42 -5.35
CA ALA A 67 27.20 15.42 -5.53
C ALA A 67 27.22 16.04 -6.94
N LEU A 68 28.41 16.41 -7.45
CA LEU A 68 28.58 16.95 -8.81
C LEU A 68 28.19 15.92 -9.88
N ALA A 69 28.60 14.66 -9.74
CA ALA A 69 28.21 13.58 -10.64
C ALA A 69 26.69 13.35 -10.65
N GLY A 70 26.05 13.44 -9.48
CA GLY A 70 24.59 13.39 -9.34
C GLY A 70 23.90 14.52 -10.11
N ILE A 71 24.34 15.77 -9.93
CA ILE A 71 23.78 16.95 -10.63
C ILE A 71 23.93 16.80 -12.15
N VAL A 72 25.10 16.38 -12.64
CA VAL A 72 25.34 16.16 -14.08
C VAL A 72 24.43 15.05 -14.63
N SER A 73 24.22 13.96 -13.88
CA SER A 73 23.31 12.87 -14.26
C SER A 73 21.86 13.34 -14.36
N PHE A 74 21.38 14.14 -13.40
CA PHE A 74 20.03 14.74 -13.46
C PHE A 74 19.88 15.72 -14.62
N ALA A 75 20.87 16.58 -14.88
CA ALA A 75 20.83 17.50 -16.02
C ALA A 75 20.83 16.76 -17.37
N TYR A 76 21.61 15.69 -17.50
CA TYR A 76 21.66 14.85 -18.70
C TYR A 76 20.33 14.12 -18.94
N THR A 77 19.78 13.46 -17.92
CA THR A 77 18.51 12.73 -18.01
C THR A 77 17.34 13.67 -18.30
N ALA A 78 17.27 14.85 -17.67
CA ALA A 78 16.27 15.88 -17.95
C ALA A 78 16.36 16.39 -19.40
N ASN A 79 17.57 16.64 -19.92
CA ASN A 79 17.75 17.08 -21.32
C ASN A 79 17.38 15.97 -22.32
N LYS A 80 17.70 14.71 -22.02
CA LYS A 80 17.30 13.55 -22.82
C LYS A 80 15.77 13.38 -22.85
N LEU A 81 15.10 13.54 -21.71
CA LEU A 81 13.63 13.53 -21.63
C LEU A 81 13.01 14.71 -22.40
N ARG A 82 13.57 15.92 -22.27
CA ARG A 82 13.10 17.10 -23.02
C ARG A 82 13.22 16.90 -24.54
N LYS A 83 14.29 16.25 -25.01
CA LYS A 83 14.47 15.90 -26.43
C LYS A 83 13.47 14.84 -26.90
N ALA A 84 13.16 13.84 -26.07
CA ALA A 84 12.14 12.83 -26.39
C ALA A 84 10.75 13.46 -26.54
N LEU A 85 10.31 14.26 -25.55
CA LEU A 85 9.02 14.97 -25.59
C LEU A 85 8.93 15.96 -26.76
N ALA A 86 10.03 16.62 -27.14
CA ALA A 86 10.07 17.51 -28.30
C ALA A 86 10.02 16.74 -29.64
N ALA A 87 10.53 15.51 -29.70
CA ALA A 87 10.42 14.65 -30.88
C ALA A 87 9.01 14.08 -31.03
N GLU A 88 8.39 13.69 -29.91
CA GLU A 88 6.99 13.26 -29.83
C GLU A 88 6.04 14.39 -30.27
N LYS A 89 6.18 15.60 -29.70
CA LYS A 89 5.40 16.78 -30.14
C LYS A 89 5.55 17.09 -31.64
N LYS A 90 6.72 16.83 -32.23
CA LYS A 90 6.95 17.00 -33.68
C LYS A 90 6.31 15.90 -34.53
N ARG A 91 6.15 14.68 -34.01
CA ARG A 91 5.41 13.60 -34.69
C ARG A 91 3.93 13.93 -34.72
N ASN A 92 3.35 14.22 -33.56
CA ASN A 92 1.91 14.53 -33.45
C ASN A 92 1.53 15.75 -34.32
N ALA A 93 2.38 16.79 -34.37
CA ALA A 93 2.15 17.96 -35.23
C ALA A 93 2.31 17.67 -36.75
N ALA A 94 3.01 16.61 -37.13
CA ALA A 94 3.13 16.16 -38.52
C ALA A 94 1.97 15.22 -38.93
N GLU A 95 1.30 14.59 -37.96
CA GLU A 95 0.06 13.84 -38.16
C GLU A 95 -1.14 14.79 -38.29
N ASP A 96 -1.25 15.82 -37.44
CA ASP A 96 -2.31 16.86 -37.50
C ASP A 96 -2.33 17.63 -38.84
N THR A 97 -1.18 17.83 -39.49
CA THR A 97 -1.11 18.55 -40.78
C THR A 97 -1.48 17.68 -41.99
N GLY A 98 -1.81 16.41 -41.77
CA GLY A 98 -2.31 15.47 -42.79
C GLY A 98 -3.84 15.43 -42.94
N SER A 99 -4.61 16.16 -42.14
CA SER A 99 -6.07 16.21 -42.27
C SER A 99 -6.62 17.59 -41.93
N SER A 100 -7.02 18.31 -42.96
CA SER A 100 -7.85 19.51 -42.84
C SER A 100 -8.68 19.68 -44.09
N ASP A 101 -10.00 19.58 -43.93
CA ASP A 101 -10.89 20.53 -44.57
C ASP A 101 -12.04 20.93 -43.64
N ASN A 102 -12.34 22.24 -43.66
CA ASN A 102 -13.49 22.97 -43.11
C ASN A 102 -13.93 22.82 -41.62
N GLY A 103 -14.08 23.98 -40.93
CA GLY A 103 -15.17 24.10 -39.94
C GLY A 103 -15.09 25.06 -38.73
N SER A 104 -14.66 26.31 -38.85
CA SER A 104 -15.10 27.46 -38.02
C SER A 104 -15.33 27.31 -36.47
N GLY A 105 -14.28 27.58 -35.69
CA GLY A 105 -14.23 28.47 -34.50
C GLY A 105 -15.38 28.57 -33.46
N SER A 106 -15.05 28.31 -32.18
CA SER A 106 -15.07 29.34 -31.10
C SER A 106 -14.37 28.84 -29.82
N ASN A 107 -13.93 29.77 -28.96
CA ASN A 107 -13.07 29.47 -27.80
C ASN A 107 -13.81 28.85 -26.61
N THR A 108 -13.21 27.85 -25.95
CA THR A 108 -13.11 27.74 -24.48
C THR A 108 -11.91 26.85 -24.11
N SER A 109 -11.18 27.22 -23.06
CA SER A 109 -10.00 26.51 -22.58
C SER A 109 -10.36 25.29 -21.73
N GLU A 110 -9.92 24.09 -22.08
CA GLU A 110 -9.72 23.02 -21.08
C GLU A 110 -8.69 21.95 -21.47
N ARG A 111 -8.47 20.98 -20.56
CA ARG A 111 -7.30 20.10 -20.50
C ARG A 111 -7.21 19.11 -21.66
N ALA A 112 -6.00 18.90 -22.18
CA ALA A 112 -5.72 17.91 -23.22
C ALA A 112 -6.05 16.48 -22.77
N SER A 113 -7.12 15.92 -23.32
CA SER A 113 -7.45 14.50 -23.29
C SER A 113 -6.57 13.72 -24.27
N PHE A 114 -5.97 12.63 -23.81
CA PHE A 114 -5.34 11.66 -24.71
C PHE A 114 -6.43 10.85 -25.42
N GLN A 115 -6.55 11.02 -26.74
CA GLN A 115 -7.49 10.28 -27.57
C GLN A 115 -6.91 8.88 -27.88
N LEU A 116 -7.73 7.84 -27.77
CA LEU A 116 -7.29 6.44 -27.89
C LEU A 116 -7.86 5.81 -29.16
N ASP A 117 -6.99 5.42 -30.10
CA ASP A 117 -7.38 4.55 -31.20
C ASP A 117 -7.59 3.12 -30.70
N SER A 118 -8.83 2.83 -30.32
CA SER A 118 -9.35 1.48 -30.15
C SER A 118 -10.82 1.48 -30.54
N SER A 119 -11.15 0.78 -31.62
CA SER A 119 -12.47 0.73 -32.25
C SER A 119 -13.50 -0.04 -31.41
N VAL A 120 -13.96 0.60 -30.33
CA VAL A 120 -15.23 0.31 -29.65
C VAL A 120 -16.01 1.62 -29.62
N PRO A 121 -17.24 1.70 -30.15
CA PRO A 121 -17.98 2.96 -30.19
C PRO A 121 -18.22 3.51 -28.79
N ALA A 122 -17.58 4.63 -28.46
CA ALA A 122 -17.85 5.41 -27.24
C ALA A 122 -19.05 6.35 -27.41
N GLU A 123 -19.95 6.07 -28.37
CA GLU A 123 -21.08 6.91 -28.69
C GLU A 123 -22.21 6.72 -27.68
N THR A 124 -22.30 7.69 -26.77
CA THR A 124 -23.35 7.78 -25.78
C THR A 124 -24.60 8.35 -26.44
N PHE A 125 -25.57 7.51 -26.81
CA PHE A 125 -26.84 7.96 -27.36
C PHE A 125 -27.60 8.86 -26.37
N THR A 126 -27.63 10.16 -26.65
CA THR A 126 -28.51 11.12 -26.00
C THR A 126 -29.91 11.00 -26.60
N THR A 127 -30.88 10.62 -25.77
CA THR A 127 -32.31 10.81 -26.04
C THR A 127 -32.86 11.86 -25.08
N GLU A 128 -33.97 12.49 -25.44
CA GLU A 128 -34.51 13.72 -24.83
C GLU A 128 -34.88 13.62 -23.33
N ALA A 129 -34.73 12.44 -22.70
CA ALA A 129 -34.96 12.18 -21.29
C ALA A 129 -33.67 12.10 -20.43
N GLY A 130 -32.51 12.53 -20.94
CA GLY A 130 -31.31 12.85 -20.15
C GLY A 130 -30.58 11.69 -19.43
N THR A 131 -31.07 10.46 -19.53
CA THR A 131 -30.52 9.30 -18.81
C THR A 131 -29.46 8.58 -19.64
N LYS A 132 -28.19 8.64 -19.22
CA LYS A 132 -27.06 7.96 -19.88
C LYS A 132 -27.20 6.44 -19.70
N ARG A 133 -27.44 5.69 -20.78
CA ARG A 133 -27.43 4.22 -20.71
C ARG A 133 -26.00 3.69 -20.64
N LYS A 134 -25.71 2.89 -19.61
CA LYS A 134 -24.46 2.14 -19.45
C LYS A 134 -24.34 1.09 -20.57
N VAL A 135 -23.17 0.98 -21.19
CA VAL A 135 -22.89 -0.10 -22.16
C VAL A 135 -22.78 -1.42 -21.39
N VAL A 136 -23.68 -2.36 -21.69
CA VAL A 136 -23.74 -3.69 -21.08
C VAL A 136 -22.97 -4.65 -21.99
N ILE A 137 -21.72 -4.95 -21.63
CA ILE A 137 -20.94 -6.02 -22.25
C ILE A 137 -21.40 -7.33 -21.59
N HIS A 138 -21.45 -8.44 -22.34
CA HIS A 138 -21.71 -9.77 -21.78
C HIS A 138 -20.50 -10.68 -22.05
N ASP A 139 -20.23 -11.63 -21.16
CA ASP A 139 -19.24 -12.69 -21.38
C ASP A 139 -19.82 -13.90 -22.14
N GLU A 140 -19.00 -14.93 -22.36
CA GLU A 140 -19.38 -16.17 -23.05
C GLU A 140 -20.46 -16.96 -22.28
N ASP A 141 -20.58 -16.75 -20.96
CA ASP A 141 -21.61 -17.33 -20.08
C ASP A 141 -22.87 -16.44 -20.00
N GLY A 142 -22.90 -15.29 -20.69
CA GLY A 142 -24.02 -14.34 -20.68
C GLY A 142 -24.07 -13.40 -19.47
N ARG A 143 -23.02 -13.32 -18.65
CA ARG A 143 -22.97 -12.43 -17.47
C ARG A 143 -22.58 -11.01 -17.87
N GLU A 144 -23.19 -10.00 -17.25
CA GLU A 144 -22.81 -8.59 -17.48
C GLU A 144 -21.36 -8.34 -17.02
N LEU A 145 -20.58 -7.71 -17.90
CA LEU A 145 -19.22 -7.23 -17.69
C LEU A 145 -19.16 -5.69 -17.63
N VAL A 146 -18.38 -5.20 -16.68
CA VAL A 146 -18.09 -3.78 -16.44
C VAL A 146 -16.62 -3.49 -16.82
N PRO A 147 -16.36 -2.61 -17.80
CA PRO A 147 -15.01 -2.21 -18.18
C PRO A 147 -14.22 -1.57 -17.03
N THR A 148 -12.93 -1.92 -16.92
CA THR A 148 -12.03 -1.37 -15.89
C THR A 148 -11.17 -0.21 -16.36
N GLY A 149 -11.06 0.00 -17.68
CA GLY A 149 -10.05 0.86 -18.31
C GLY A 149 -8.62 0.32 -18.26
N ASN A 150 -8.38 -0.92 -17.79
CA ASN A 150 -7.04 -1.51 -17.66
C ASN A 150 -6.76 -2.59 -18.72
N LYS A 151 -5.62 -2.50 -19.42
CA LYS A 151 -5.26 -3.48 -20.48
C LYS A 151 -5.00 -4.91 -19.96
N THR A 152 -4.57 -5.08 -18.71
CA THR A 152 -4.20 -6.39 -18.16
C THR A 152 -5.40 -7.13 -17.57
N VAL A 153 -6.33 -6.39 -16.96
CA VAL A 153 -7.58 -6.91 -16.38
C VAL A 153 -8.74 -6.08 -16.95
N PRO A 154 -9.23 -6.37 -18.17
CA PRO A 154 -10.08 -5.46 -18.94
C PRO A 154 -11.48 -5.26 -18.36
N ASN A 155 -12.04 -6.30 -17.73
CA ASN A 155 -13.42 -6.33 -17.27
C ASN A 155 -13.52 -6.93 -15.87
N PHE A 156 -14.49 -6.44 -15.09
CA PHE A 156 -15.01 -7.08 -13.87
C PHE A 156 -16.48 -7.47 -14.15
N PRO A 157 -16.97 -8.66 -13.79
CA PRO A 157 -18.40 -8.97 -13.87
C PRO A 157 -19.20 -8.10 -12.91
N ARG A 158 -20.45 -7.80 -13.28
CA ARG A 158 -21.40 -7.03 -12.47
C ARG A 158 -21.86 -7.81 -11.25
N THR A 159 -21.99 -9.13 -11.36
CA THR A 159 -22.38 -10.02 -10.27
C THR A 159 -21.36 -11.14 -10.08
N ILE A 160 -21.22 -11.63 -8.84
CA ILE A 160 -20.41 -12.81 -8.50
C ILE A 160 -21.12 -13.67 -7.45
N ASP A 161 -21.10 -14.98 -7.64
CA ASP A 161 -21.60 -15.93 -6.66
C ASP A 161 -20.48 -16.34 -5.70
N LEU A 162 -20.73 -16.19 -4.39
CA LEU A 162 -19.77 -16.53 -3.33
C LEU A 162 -20.39 -17.54 -2.36
N SER A 163 -19.88 -18.76 -2.41
CA SER A 163 -20.14 -19.80 -1.39
C SER A 163 -19.11 -19.68 -0.27
N LEU A 164 -19.40 -18.84 0.72
CA LEU A 164 -18.55 -18.68 1.90
C LEU A 164 -18.70 -19.87 2.85
N SER A 165 -17.60 -20.30 3.48
CA SER A 165 -17.60 -21.48 4.36
C SER A 165 -18.53 -21.28 5.56
N LYS A 166 -19.54 -22.12 5.79
CA LYS A 166 -20.55 -21.81 6.84
C LYS A 166 -19.97 -21.82 8.26
N THR A 167 -20.08 -20.69 8.98
CA THR A 167 -19.75 -20.59 10.41
C THR A 167 -20.98 -20.97 11.24
N HIS A 168 -21.00 -22.22 11.73
CA HIS A 168 -22.08 -22.82 12.53
C HIS A 168 -23.42 -22.99 11.79
N ARG A 169 -24.00 -24.19 11.88
CA ARG A 169 -25.43 -24.38 11.58
C ARG A 169 -26.20 -23.94 12.83
N ASP A 170 -27.07 -22.94 12.71
CA ASP A 170 -28.16 -22.79 13.67
C ASP A 170 -29.27 -23.78 13.29
N PRO A 171 -29.60 -24.77 14.14
CA PRO A 171 -30.61 -25.79 13.82
C PRO A 171 -32.05 -25.25 13.79
N GLU A 172 -32.25 -23.98 14.16
CA GLU A 172 -33.54 -23.29 14.17
C GLU A 172 -33.78 -22.37 12.94
N ALA A 173 -32.79 -22.23 12.05
CA ALA A 173 -32.95 -21.42 10.84
C ALA A 173 -34.01 -22.02 9.90
N PRO A 174 -34.94 -21.22 9.34
CA PRO A 174 -36.02 -21.75 8.51
C PRO A 174 -35.48 -22.42 7.24
N ILE A 175 -36.05 -23.57 6.89
CA ILE A 175 -35.56 -24.44 5.80
C ILE A 175 -35.42 -23.70 4.46
N ALA A 176 -36.31 -22.74 4.17
CA ALA A 176 -36.24 -21.90 2.97
C ALA A 176 -34.95 -21.07 2.88
N ALA A 177 -34.45 -20.51 3.99
CA ALA A 177 -33.18 -19.80 4.02
C ALA A 177 -31.98 -20.73 3.80
N THR A 178 -32.09 -22.00 4.25
CA THR A 178 -31.01 -22.98 4.07
C THR A 178 -30.89 -23.55 2.64
N VAL A 179 -31.94 -23.44 1.82
CA VAL A 179 -31.97 -23.94 0.43
C VAL A 179 -31.44 -22.90 -0.58
N GLN A 180 -31.64 -21.60 -0.35
CA GLN A 180 -30.98 -20.57 -1.17
C GLN A 180 -29.46 -20.49 -0.88
N ASP A 181 -29.05 -20.88 0.32
CA ASP A 181 -27.65 -20.83 0.78
C ASP A 181 -26.84 -22.09 0.41
N THR A 182 -27.29 -22.90 -0.56
CA THR A 182 -26.48 -24.01 -1.14
C THR A 182 -25.85 -23.67 -2.49
N ASP A 183 -26.45 -22.75 -3.26
CA ASP A 183 -25.97 -22.40 -4.61
C ASP A 183 -25.03 -21.18 -4.62
N GLY A 184 -24.75 -20.62 -3.43
CA GLY A 184 -23.93 -19.43 -3.23
C GLY A 184 -24.78 -18.16 -3.08
N VAL A 185 -24.21 -17.14 -2.43
CA VAL A 185 -24.86 -15.82 -2.32
C VAL A 185 -24.36 -14.96 -3.47
N GLU A 186 -25.28 -14.36 -4.22
CA GLU A 186 -24.94 -13.38 -5.26
C GLU A 186 -24.56 -12.03 -4.65
N TYR A 187 -23.46 -11.45 -5.13
CA TYR A 187 -23.01 -10.10 -4.80
C TYR A 187 -22.95 -9.21 -6.04
N THR A 188 -23.54 -8.03 -5.95
CA THR A 188 -23.51 -6.98 -6.99
C THR A 188 -22.32 -6.04 -6.80
N LEU A 189 -21.64 -5.73 -7.91
CA LEU A 189 -20.55 -4.74 -7.99
C LEU A 189 -21.09 -3.32 -7.79
N VAL A 190 -20.63 -2.68 -6.71
CA VAL A 190 -20.94 -1.30 -6.34
C VAL A 190 -19.99 -0.33 -7.06
N GLY A 191 -18.69 -0.58 -7.00
CA GLY A 191 -17.70 0.29 -7.63
C GLY A 191 -16.33 -0.38 -7.77
N LEU A 192 -15.49 0.15 -8.66
CA LEU A 192 -14.17 -0.40 -8.96
C LEU A 192 -13.12 0.70 -9.11
N GLY A 193 -11.85 0.36 -8.94
CA GLY A 193 -10.76 1.28 -9.21
C GLY A 193 -9.39 0.62 -9.21
N ILE A 194 -8.41 1.37 -9.71
CA ILE A 194 -7.03 0.90 -9.79
C ILE A 194 -6.23 1.35 -8.57
N ARG A 195 -5.43 0.45 -7.99
CA ARG A 195 -4.40 0.83 -7.02
C ARG A 195 -3.10 1.12 -7.73
N THR A 196 -2.55 2.30 -7.45
CA THR A 196 -1.20 2.70 -7.84
C THR A 196 -0.28 2.85 -6.61
N VAL A 197 1.03 2.78 -6.83
CA VAL A 197 2.06 3.07 -5.82
C VAL A 197 3.10 4.04 -6.37
N SER A 198 3.68 4.85 -5.48
CA SER A 198 4.65 5.92 -5.76
C SER A 198 4.13 7.08 -6.62
N PHE A 199 4.92 8.16 -6.69
CA PHE A 199 4.66 9.32 -7.55
C PHE A 199 4.62 8.98 -9.06
N LEU A 200 5.22 7.84 -9.46
CA LEU A 200 5.19 7.34 -10.84
C LEU A 200 3.88 6.60 -11.20
N SER A 201 2.89 6.57 -10.29
CA SER A 201 1.58 5.96 -10.50
C SER A 201 1.66 4.49 -10.98
N ILE A 202 2.58 3.71 -10.41
CA ILE A 202 2.82 2.32 -10.81
C ILE A 202 1.60 1.49 -10.43
N GLN A 203 0.88 0.99 -11.42
CA GLN A 203 -0.31 0.15 -11.24
C GLN A 203 0.07 -1.20 -10.60
N VAL A 204 -0.66 -1.59 -9.54
CA VAL A 204 -0.42 -2.82 -8.77
C VAL A 204 -1.55 -3.83 -8.95
N TYR A 205 -2.80 -3.40 -8.72
CA TYR A 205 -3.99 -4.23 -8.90
C TYR A 205 -5.22 -3.41 -9.28
N MET A 206 -6.19 -4.07 -9.90
CA MET A 206 -7.59 -3.63 -9.90
C MET A 206 -8.26 -4.10 -8.62
N VAL A 207 -9.15 -3.29 -8.06
CA VAL A 207 -10.01 -3.66 -6.93
C VAL A 207 -11.47 -3.31 -7.25
N GLY A 208 -12.39 -4.19 -6.91
CA GLY A 208 -13.83 -3.97 -7.01
C GLY A 208 -14.50 -4.28 -5.67
N TYR A 209 -15.42 -3.42 -5.25
CA TYR A 209 -16.23 -3.59 -4.05
C TYR A 209 -17.61 -4.09 -4.42
N TYR A 210 -18.00 -5.20 -3.82
CA TYR A 210 -19.26 -5.88 -4.05
C TYR A 210 -20.05 -5.96 -2.74
N VAL A 211 -21.38 -5.92 -2.83
CA VAL A 211 -22.31 -6.08 -1.70
C VAL A 211 -23.28 -7.20 -2.06
N ALA A 212 -23.63 -8.06 -1.10
CA ALA A 212 -24.61 -9.12 -1.33
C ALA A 212 -25.92 -8.48 -1.82
N THR A 213 -26.50 -8.97 -2.92
CA THR A 213 -27.63 -8.31 -3.59
C THR A 213 -28.83 -8.14 -2.66
N GLN A 214 -29.03 -9.11 -1.76
CA GLN A 214 -30.03 -9.10 -0.67
C GLN A 214 -29.83 -7.95 0.36
N ASP A 215 -28.59 -7.54 0.60
CA ASP A 215 -28.23 -6.56 1.63
C ASP A 215 -28.17 -5.11 1.09
N VAL A 216 -28.33 -4.91 -0.22
CA VAL A 216 -28.39 -3.58 -0.85
C VAL A 216 -29.52 -2.73 -0.25
N ALA A 217 -30.66 -3.34 0.09
CA ALA A 217 -31.76 -2.66 0.76
C ALA A 217 -31.39 -2.17 2.18
N LYS A 218 -30.60 -2.95 2.94
CA LYS A 218 -30.08 -2.55 4.26
C LYS A 218 -29.16 -1.33 4.11
N LEU A 219 -28.26 -1.38 3.13
CA LEU A 219 -27.33 -0.29 2.77
C LEU A 219 -28.06 1.00 2.38
N GLN A 220 -29.03 0.91 1.45
CA GLN A 220 -29.86 2.03 1.02
C GLN A 220 -30.57 2.67 2.22
N HIS A 221 -31.27 1.85 3.02
CA HIS A 221 -32.07 2.33 4.15
C HIS A 221 -31.22 3.12 5.15
N TYR A 222 -30.09 2.55 5.59
CA TYR A 222 -29.20 3.21 6.55
C TYR A 222 -28.70 4.58 6.05
N LEU A 223 -28.23 4.66 4.80
CA LEU A 223 -27.68 5.89 4.23
C LEU A 223 -28.76 6.96 3.98
N THR A 224 -29.95 6.57 3.52
CA THR A 224 -31.09 7.48 3.40
C THR A 224 -31.49 8.03 4.78
N LYS A 225 -31.64 7.16 5.79
CA LYS A 225 -32.04 7.56 7.15
C LYS A 225 -31.02 8.44 7.86
N LYS A 226 -29.72 8.30 7.55
CA LYS A 226 -28.66 9.17 8.09
C LYS A 226 -28.76 10.63 7.62
N ILE A 227 -29.35 10.89 6.45
CA ILE A 227 -29.60 12.25 5.96
C ILE A 227 -30.97 12.75 6.37
N ASN A 228 -32.00 11.92 6.16
CA ASN A 228 -33.38 12.25 6.46
C ASN A 228 -34.09 11.05 7.09
N PRO A 229 -34.33 11.06 8.43
CA PRO A 229 -34.95 9.95 9.14
C PRO A 229 -36.36 9.57 8.66
N ILE A 230 -37.06 10.47 7.95
CA ILE A 230 -38.42 10.23 7.47
C ILE A 230 -38.40 9.69 6.03
N ALA A 231 -37.45 10.10 5.20
CA ALA A 231 -37.38 9.76 3.78
C ALA A 231 -37.22 8.25 3.48
N THR A 232 -37.68 7.85 2.29
CA THR A 232 -37.50 6.52 1.67
C THR A 232 -36.57 6.55 0.45
N THR A 233 -36.25 7.75 -0.04
CA THR A 233 -35.36 8.08 -1.17
C THR A 233 -34.84 9.49 -0.94
N LEU A 234 -33.62 9.82 -1.41
CA LEU A 234 -33.05 11.15 -1.23
C LEU A 234 -33.31 12.05 -2.45
N VAL A 235 -33.70 13.31 -2.22
CA VAL A 235 -33.79 14.32 -3.29
C VAL A 235 -32.38 14.78 -3.72
N PRO A 236 -32.18 15.42 -4.90
CA PRO A 236 -30.86 15.74 -5.42
C PRO A 236 -29.93 16.49 -4.44
N SER A 237 -30.43 17.49 -3.71
CA SER A 237 -29.64 18.22 -2.70
C SER A 237 -29.26 17.37 -1.48
N GLU A 238 -30.14 16.45 -1.05
CA GLU A 238 -29.83 15.49 0.03
C GLU A 238 -28.79 14.46 -0.42
N ARG A 239 -28.84 14.03 -1.69
CA ARG A 239 -27.83 13.15 -2.30
C ARG A 239 -26.47 13.83 -2.38
N ASP A 240 -26.42 15.09 -2.82
CA ASP A 240 -25.17 15.85 -2.89
C ASP A 240 -24.58 16.04 -1.47
N SER A 241 -25.42 16.27 -0.46
CA SER A 241 -24.99 16.29 0.94
C SER A 241 -24.44 14.92 1.38
N LEU A 242 -25.11 13.81 1.09
CA LEU A 242 -24.61 12.46 1.38
C LEU A 242 -23.26 12.21 0.71
N LYS A 243 -23.14 12.55 -0.58
CA LYS A 243 -21.91 12.40 -1.36
C LYS A 243 -20.76 13.17 -0.71
N GLN A 244 -20.98 14.44 -0.35
CA GLN A 244 -19.99 15.26 0.37
C GLN A 244 -19.56 14.62 1.69
N LYS A 245 -20.51 14.16 2.52
CA LYS A 245 -20.21 13.49 3.79
C LYS A 245 -19.44 12.18 3.63
N LEU A 246 -19.72 11.40 2.59
CA LEU A 246 -18.97 10.18 2.28
C LEU A 246 -17.55 10.46 1.75
N PHE A 247 -17.31 11.63 1.13
CA PHE A 247 -15.97 12.08 0.74
C PHE A 247 -15.18 12.72 1.88
N ASP A 248 -15.84 13.29 2.89
CA ASP A 248 -15.15 13.83 4.06
C ASP A 248 -14.27 12.76 4.74
N PRO A 249 -13.04 13.11 5.18
CA PRO A 249 -12.16 12.15 5.85
C PRO A 249 -12.69 11.62 7.18
N VAL A 250 -13.45 12.43 7.94
CA VAL A 250 -13.92 12.10 9.30
C VAL A 250 -15.35 11.59 9.25
N GLU A 251 -16.30 12.38 8.74
CA GLU A 251 -17.72 11.98 8.66
C GLU A 251 -17.89 10.72 7.79
N GLY A 252 -17.09 10.58 6.73
CA GLY A 252 -17.09 9.38 5.89
C GLY A 252 -16.56 8.15 6.62
N GLU A 253 -15.53 8.31 7.45
CA GLU A 253 -14.96 7.21 8.24
C GLU A 253 -15.90 6.76 9.37
N GLU A 254 -16.55 7.71 10.05
CA GLU A 254 -17.62 7.43 11.02
C GLU A 254 -18.82 6.74 10.35
N THR A 255 -19.25 7.23 9.19
CA THR A 255 -20.38 6.66 8.44
C THR A 255 -20.12 5.21 8.03
N TRP A 256 -18.96 4.93 7.43
CA TRP A 256 -18.61 3.57 7.04
C TRP A 256 -18.32 2.68 8.26
N THR A 257 -17.77 3.23 9.34
CA THR A 257 -17.54 2.50 10.61
C THR A 257 -18.86 1.99 11.18
N ALA A 258 -19.81 2.88 11.45
CA ALA A 258 -21.11 2.51 12.02
C ALA A 258 -21.89 1.59 11.07
N LEU A 259 -21.87 1.84 9.75
CA LEU A 259 -22.49 0.96 8.76
C LEU A 259 -21.92 -0.46 8.80
N LEU A 260 -20.60 -0.62 8.88
CA LEU A 260 -19.96 -1.93 8.94
C LEU A 260 -20.23 -2.66 10.26
N GLN A 261 -20.43 -1.95 11.37
CA GLN A 261 -20.68 -2.53 12.69
C GLN A 261 -22.17 -2.85 12.95
N GLU A 262 -23.08 -1.94 12.59
CA GLU A 262 -24.48 -1.97 13.02
C GLU A 262 -25.42 -2.60 11.98
N VAL A 263 -25.12 -2.43 10.69
CA VAL A 263 -26.04 -2.83 9.60
C VAL A 263 -25.79 -4.27 9.13
N GLY A 264 -24.58 -4.81 9.36
CA GLY A 264 -24.25 -6.20 9.00
C GLY A 264 -24.29 -6.48 7.49
N THR A 265 -24.01 -5.49 6.65
CA THR A 265 -24.02 -5.64 5.17
C THR A 265 -22.90 -6.58 4.70
N ARG A 266 -23.24 -7.77 4.21
CA ARG A 266 -22.26 -8.68 3.58
C ARG A 266 -21.63 -8.00 2.38
N SER A 267 -20.31 -8.00 2.34
CA SER A 267 -19.56 -7.31 1.29
C SER A 267 -18.25 -8.02 0.97
N ALA A 268 -17.69 -7.76 -0.21
CA ALA A 268 -16.44 -8.33 -0.64
C ALA A 268 -15.59 -7.35 -1.45
N PHE A 269 -14.28 -7.37 -1.21
CA PHE A 269 -13.29 -6.75 -2.10
C PHE A 269 -12.65 -7.81 -2.98
N ARG A 270 -12.87 -7.73 -4.29
CA ARG A 270 -12.17 -8.53 -5.30
C ARG A 270 -10.94 -7.78 -5.77
N ILE A 271 -9.76 -8.36 -5.56
CA ILE A 271 -8.46 -7.80 -5.92
C ILE A 271 -7.84 -8.67 -7.01
N VAL A 272 -7.46 -8.07 -8.13
CA VAL A 272 -6.83 -8.76 -9.26
C VAL A 272 -5.52 -8.03 -9.63
N PRO A 273 -4.33 -8.61 -9.36
CA PRO A 273 -3.06 -7.98 -9.69
C PRO A 273 -2.86 -7.81 -11.19
N VAL A 274 -2.41 -6.62 -11.59
CA VAL A 274 -2.04 -6.32 -12.99
C VAL A 274 -0.56 -6.66 -13.27
N ARG A 275 0.15 -7.14 -12.25
CA ARG A 275 1.56 -7.58 -12.23
C ARG A 275 1.71 -8.70 -11.21
N ASP A 276 2.74 -9.53 -11.36
CA ASP A 276 3.04 -10.56 -10.37
C ASP A 276 3.42 -9.94 -9.01
N THR A 277 2.88 -10.51 -7.95
CA THR A 277 3.16 -10.14 -6.56
C THR A 277 3.16 -11.40 -5.68
N ASP A 278 3.15 -11.26 -4.36
CA ASP A 278 3.10 -12.36 -3.42
C ASP A 278 2.23 -12.03 -2.20
N PHE A 279 1.79 -13.08 -1.49
CA PHE A 279 0.95 -12.91 -0.31
C PHE A 279 1.64 -12.07 0.78
N PRO A 280 2.94 -12.24 1.11
CA PRO A 280 3.66 -11.37 2.04
C PRO A 280 3.65 -9.88 1.67
N HIS A 281 3.78 -9.51 0.39
CA HIS A 281 3.73 -8.11 -0.05
C HIS A 281 2.34 -7.50 0.16
N LEU A 282 1.29 -8.24 -0.18
CA LEU A 282 -0.10 -7.82 0.07
C LEU A 282 -0.39 -7.72 1.58
N ARG A 283 0.04 -8.72 2.36
CA ARG A 283 -0.03 -8.76 3.83
C ARG A 283 0.56 -7.50 4.45
N ASP A 284 1.79 -7.15 4.07
CA ASP A 284 2.50 -6.03 4.68
C ASP A 284 1.85 -4.69 4.33
N GLY A 285 1.23 -4.59 3.14
CA GLY A 285 0.38 -3.48 2.76
C GLY A 285 -0.91 -3.38 3.60
N PHE A 286 -1.61 -4.50 3.80
CA PHE A 286 -2.86 -4.54 4.58
C PHE A 286 -2.62 -4.35 6.08
N VAL A 287 -1.63 -5.04 6.66
CA VAL A 287 -1.21 -4.88 8.05
C VAL A 287 -0.84 -3.43 8.33
N ARG A 288 -0.08 -2.78 7.44
CA ARG A 288 0.27 -1.36 7.60
C ARG A 288 -0.97 -0.46 7.61
N ALA A 289 -1.97 -0.73 6.78
CA ALA A 289 -3.20 0.04 6.75
C ALA A 289 -4.01 -0.14 8.05
N ILE A 290 -4.17 -1.38 8.52
CA ILE A 290 -4.87 -1.71 9.77
C ILE A 290 -4.15 -1.05 10.96
N THR A 291 -2.83 -1.25 11.09
CA THR A 291 -2.01 -0.70 12.19
C THR A 291 -2.00 0.83 12.20
N ALA A 292 -2.00 1.48 11.03
CA ALA A 292 -2.04 2.95 10.97
C ALA A 292 -3.32 3.51 11.62
N ARG A 293 -4.46 2.82 11.46
CA ARG A 293 -5.73 3.20 12.11
C ARG A 293 -5.78 2.75 13.57
N SER A 294 -5.46 1.48 13.84
CA SER A 294 -5.54 0.91 15.20
C SER A 294 -4.59 1.58 16.20
N SER A 295 -3.48 2.18 15.74
CA SER A 295 -2.54 2.88 16.62
C SER A 295 -3.07 4.20 17.21
N ALA A 296 -4.13 4.77 16.63
CA ALA A 296 -4.74 6.02 17.10
C ALA A 296 -5.64 5.80 18.32
N ASP A 297 -6.28 4.64 18.42
CA ASP A 297 -7.21 4.27 19.49
C ASP A 297 -6.71 3.02 20.22
N LYS A 298 -5.95 3.25 21.29
CA LYS A 298 -5.38 2.16 22.09
C LYS A 298 -6.41 1.50 23.02
N GLU A 299 -7.57 2.11 23.23
CA GLU A 299 -8.61 1.57 24.09
C GLU A 299 -9.44 0.52 23.33
N ALA A 300 -9.78 0.79 22.06
CA ALA A 300 -10.54 -0.14 21.23
C ALA A 300 -9.71 -1.24 20.53
N TYR A 301 -8.39 -1.08 20.43
CA TYR A 301 -7.50 -2.02 19.71
C TYR A 301 -6.21 -2.42 20.47
N GLY A 302 -6.14 -2.14 21.78
CA GLY A 302 -4.98 -2.45 22.61
C GLY A 302 -5.00 -3.81 23.33
N ASP A 303 -6.11 -4.55 23.23
CA ASP A 303 -6.32 -5.82 23.90
C ASP A 303 -5.63 -7.02 23.24
N GLU A 304 -5.51 -8.11 24.00
CA GLU A 304 -4.90 -9.36 23.58
C GLU A 304 -5.67 -10.03 22.43
N ALA A 305 -7.01 -9.96 22.42
CA ALA A 305 -7.83 -10.58 21.38
C ALA A 305 -7.60 -9.93 20.00
N PHE A 306 -7.49 -8.59 19.93
CA PHE A 306 -7.10 -7.89 18.70
C PHE A 306 -5.67 -8.27 18.29
N GLY A 307 -4.76 -8.41 19.27
CA GLY A 307 -3.39 -8.87 19.06
C GLY A 307 -3.31 -10.26 18.41
N GLU A 308 -4.10 -11.21 18.89
CA GLU A 308 -4.22 -12.56 18.31
C GLU A 308 -4.90 -12.55 16.93
N ALA A 309 -5.99 -11.79 16.76
CA ALA A 309 -6.65 -11.65 15.46
C ALA A 309 -5.71 -11.07 14.39
N MET A 310 -4.83 -10.13 14.76
CA MET A 310 -3.78 -9.61 13.88
C MET A 310 -2.66 -10.62 13.59
N LYS A 311 -2.38 -11.58 14.48
CA LYS A 311 -1.47 -12.71 14.19
C LYS A 311 -2.14 -13.71 13.24
N GLU A 312 -3.41 -14.03 13.45
CA GLU A 312 -4.19 -14.89 12.56
C GLU A 312 -4.28 -14.28 11.15
N PHE A 313 -4.64 -13.01 11.04
CA PHE A 313 -4.65 -12.29 9.77
C PHE A 313 -3.31 -12.39 9.03
N LYS A 314 -2.18 -12.13 9.72
CA LYS A 314 -0.84 -12.28 9.12
C LYS A 314 -0.57 -13.70 8.64
N ARG A 315 -1.01 -14.72 9.39
CA ARG A 315 -0.83 -16.15 9.05
C ARG A 315 -1.56 -16.54 7.77
N LEU A 316 -2.76 -16.00 7.49
CA LEU A 316 -3.49 -16.29 6.25
C LEU A 316 -2.67 -15.98 4.98
N PHE A 317 -1.84 -14.94 5.05
CA PHE A 317 -0.99 -14.47 3.95
C PHE A 317 0.46 -14.98 4.04
N ASN A 318 0.78 -15.96 4.89
CA ASN A 318 2.07 -16.65 4.86
C ASN A 318 2.06 -17.75 3.78
N ARG A 319 1.88 -17.33 2.52
CA ARG A 319 1.70 -18.18 1.34
C ARG A 319 2.65 -17.77 0.21
N GLY A 320 2.54 -18.45 -0.93
CA GLY A 320 3.41 -18.24 -2.10
C GLY A 320 3.09 -16.96 -2.90
N LYS A 321 3.18 -17.07 -4.23
CA LYS A 321 2.98 -15.95 -5.16
C LYS A 321 1.51 -15.73 -5.48
N VAL A 322 1.15 -14.49 -5.77
CA VAL A 322 -0.11 -14.08 -6.39
C VAL A 322 0.23 -13.57 -7.78
N GLN A 323 0.07 -14.42 -8.80
CA GLN A 323 0.38 -14.05 -10.18
C GLN A 323 -0.61 -13.00 -10.70
N LYS A 324 -0.20 -12.28 -11.74
CA LYS A 324 -1.11 -11.39 -12.48
C LYS A 324 -2.37 -12.15 -12.92
N ASN A 325 -3.51 -11.46 -12.95
CA ASN A 325 -4.82 -11.99 -13.35
C ASN A 325 -5.38 -13.12 -12.45
N LYS A 326 -4.77 -13.41 -11.30
CA LYS A 326 -5.34 -14.30 -10.27
C LYS A 326 -6.12 -13.48 -9.26
N GLU A 327 -7.29 -13.96 -8.84
CA GLU A 327 -8.16 -13.19 -7.96
C GLU A 327 -7.99 -13.54 -6.49
N LEU A 328 -7.86 -12.50 -5.67
CA LEU A 328 -7.93 -12.56 -4.23
C LEU A 328 -9.23 -11.86 -3.80
N LEU A 329 -10.09 -12.58 -3.11
CA LEU A 329 -11.34 -12.09 -2.55
C LEU A 329 -11.18 -11.93 -1.04
N LEU A 330 -11.53 -10.76 -0.53
CA LEU A 330 -11.66 -10.48 0.90
C LEU A 330 -13.16 -10.35 1.17
N CYS A 331 -13.75 -11.28 1.90
CA CYS A 331 -15.19 -11.37 2.13
C CYS A 331 -15.52 -11.07 3.60
N ARG A 332 -16.37 -10.08 3.87
CA ARG A 332 -16.90 -9.76 5.20
C ARG A 332 -18.34 -10.26 5.30
N ASP A 333 -18.60 -11.10 6.30
CA ASP A 333 -19.95 -11.61 6.60
C ASP A 333 -20.80 -10.62 7.42
N GLU A 334 -22.04 -11.00 7.76
CA GLU A 334 -22.97 -10.14 8.54
C GLU A 334 -22.45 -9.83 9.96
N LYS A 335 -21.64 -10.71 10.54
CA LYS A 335 -21.00 -10.56 11.86
C LYS A 335 -19.66 -9.82 11.78
N GLY A 336 -19.25 -9.44 10.58
CA GLY A 336 -17.98 -8.78 10.31
C GLY A 336 -16.76 -9.72 10.23
N GLN A 337 -16.94 -11.05 10.27
CA GLN A 337 -15.82 -11.98 10.14
C GLN A 337 -15.24 -11.88 8.72
N LEU A 338 -13.92 -11.99 8.62
CA LEU A 338 -13.21 -12.02 7.35
C LEU A 338 -12.99 -13.46 6.90
N GLU A 339 -13.42 -13.80 5.69
CA GLU A 339 -12.87 -14.92 4.92
C GLU A 339 -11.98 -14.38 3.79
N VAL A 340 -10.81 -14.98 3.63
CA VAL A 340 -9.95 -14.76 2.47
C VAL A 340 -10.17 -15.93 1.52
N VAL A 341 -10.48 -15.65 0.26
CA VAL A 341 -10.64 -16.65 -0.80
C VAL A 341 -9.66 -16.31 -1.92
N PHE A 342 -9.04 -17.33 -2.51
CA PHE A 342 -8.07 -17.16 -3.60
C PHE A 342 -8.40 -18.14 -4.73
N ASP A 343 -8.42 -17.64 -5.96
CA ASP A 343 -8.50 -18.46 -7.17
C ASP A 343 -7.17 -18.38 -7.92
N ASP A 344 -6.46 -19.51 -7.98
CA ASP A 344 -5.20 -19.63 -8.70
C ASP A 344 -5.41 -19.88 -10.22
N GLY A 345 -6.66 -19.80 -10.68
CA GLY A 345 -7.14 -20.02 -12.04
C GLY A 345 -6.78 -21.41 -12.56
N ARG A 346 -6.87 -22.42 -11.70
CA ARG A 346 -6.80 -23.84 -12.05
C ARG A 346 -8.16 -24.50 -11.85
N SER A 347 -8.27 -25.78 -12.18
CA SER A 347 -9.51 -26.57 -12.18
C SER A 347 -10.27 -26.68 -10.84
N MET A 348 -9.71 -26.19 -9.73
CA MET A 348 -10.36 -26.15 -8.41
C MET A 348 -11.09 -24.82 -8.14
N GLY A 349 -10.90 -23.80 -8.98
CA GLY A 349 -11.50 -22.46 -8.82
C GLY A 349 -11.18 -21.79 -7.48
N ARG A 350 -12.14 -21.02 -6.97
CA ARG A 350 -12.09 -20.30 -5.69
C ARG A 350 -11.87 -21.23 -4.50
N GLN A 351 -10.76 -21.06 -3.79
CA GLN A 351 -10.44 -21.80 -2.56
C GLN A 351 -10.40 -20.89 -1.35
N SER A 352 -11.02 -21.30 -0.23
CA SER A 352 -10.85 -20.60 1.06
C SER A 352 -9.40 -20.73 1.54
N VAL A 353 -8.77 -19.58 1.79
CA VAL A 353 -7.42 -19.44 2.35
C VAL A 353 -7.44 -19.57 3.87
N GLY A 354 -8.53 -19.16 4.49
CA GLY A 354 -8.80 -19.16 5.93
C GLY A 354 -9.53 -17.89 6.38
N ARG A 355 -9.74 -17.74 7.69
CA ARG A 355 -10.63 -16.75 8.29
C ARG A 355 -10.00 -15.97 9.45
N VAL A 356 -10.60 -14.84 9.80
CA VAL A 356 -10.35 -14.07 11.03
C VAL A 356 -11.71 -13.69 11.62
N GLN A 357 -11.96 -14.05 12.89
CA GLN A 357 -13.27 -13.86 13.52
C GLN A 357 -13.50 -12.45 14.08
N ASP A 358 -12.44 -11.71 14.43
CA ASP A 358 -12.56 -10.36 15.01
C ASP A 358 -12.93 -9.32 13.93
N GLU A 359 -14.14 -8.76 14.06
CA GLU A 359 -14.68 -7.78 13.11
C GLU A 359 -13.78 -6.55 12.96
N ARG A 360 -13.04 -6.18 14.01
CA ARG A 360 -12.21 -4.98 14.05
C ARG A 360 -11.11 -5.02 13.00
N VAL A 361 -10.52 -6.20 12.78
CA VAL A 361 -9.48 -6.42 11.77
C VAL A 361 -10.04 -6.14 10.37
N SER A 362 -11.22 -6.68 10.07
CA SER A 362 -11.82 -6.55 8.74
C SER A 362 -12.46 -5.16 8.53
N ARG A 363 -12.97 -4.51 9.58
CA ARG A 363 -13.47 -3.13 9.54
C ARG A 363 -12.36 -2.15 9.20
N LEU A 364 -11.24 -2.19 9.91
CA LEU A 364 -10.07 -1.35 9.62
C LEU A 364 -9.49 -1.65 8.22
N LEU A 365 -9.58 -2.91 7.77
CA LEU A 365 -9.21 -3.31 6.40
C LEU A 365 -10.19 -2.78 5.34
N TRP A 366 -11.50 -2.69 5.60
CA TRP A 366 -12.46 -2.11 4.66
C TRP A 366 -12.27 -0.60 4.53
N LEU A 367 -12.06 0.08 5.66
CA LEU A 367 -11.77 1.52 5.71
C LEU A 367 -10.48 1.88 4.94
N ASN A 368 -9.56 0.95 4.67
CA ASN A 368 -8.42 1.18 3.78
C ASN A 368 -8.83 1.55 2.34
N TRP A 369 -10.03 1.21 1.87
CA TRP A 369 -10.56 1.65 0.57
C TRP A 369 -11.73 2.63 0.68
N LEU A 370 -12.60 2.47 1.69
CA LEU A 370 -13.88 3.19 1.75
C LEU A 370 -13.77 4.64 2.25
N ALA A 371 -12.85 4.94 3.18
CA ALA A 371 -12.93 6.19 3.95
C ALA A 371 -11.58 6.69 4.51
N GLY A 372 -11.62 7.83 5.22
CA GLY A 372 -10.45 8.40 5.88
C GLY A 372 -9.62 9.32 4.99
N SER A 373 -8.58 9.92 5.58
CA SER A 373 -7.69 10.88 4.91
C SER A 373 -6.74 10.24 3.89
N LYS A 374 -6.51 8.93 3.97
CA LYS A 374 -5.63 8.17 3.07
C LYS A 374 -6.23 6.82 2.75
N VAL A 375 -6.73 6.66 1.51
CA VAL A 375 -7.23 5.39 0.98
C VAL A 375 -6.23 4.76 0.01
N ALA A 376 -6.29 3.43 -0.11
CA ALA A 376 -5.45 2.62 -0.99
C ALA A 376 -5.70 2.85 -2.48
N SER A 377 -6.89 3.33 -2.86
CA SER A 377 -7.23 3.72 -4.23
C SER A 377 -8.30 4.83 -4.18
N PRO A 378 -7.91 6.09 -4.39
CA PRO A 378 -8.89 7.18 -4.54
C PRO A 378 -9.90 6.93 -5.67
N PRO A 379 -9.51 6.41 -6.87
CA PRO A 379 -10.48 6.05 -7.91
C PRO A 379 -11.51 5.01 -7.47
N ALA A 380 -11.09 4.02 -6.66
CA ALA A 380 -12.04 3.04 -6.12
C ALA A 380 -13.00 3.70 -5.12
N ARG A 381 -12.53 4.57 -4.22
CA ARG A 381 -13.41 5.31 -3.29
C ARG A 381 -14.45 6.13 -4.05
N GLU A 382 -14.03 6.87 -5.08
CA GLU A 382 -14.91 7.68 -5.92
C GLU A 382 -15.97 6.82 -6.62
N SER A 383 -15.56 5.76 -7.33
CA SER A 383 -16.48 4.84 -7.99
C SER A 383 -17.44 4.13 -7.02
N ILE A 384 -16.99 3.78 -5.81
CA ILE A 384 -17.84 3.17 -4.78
C ILE A 384 -18.88 4.18 -4.29
N ILE A 385 -18.51 5.42 -4.02
CA ILE A 385 -19.46 6.47 -3.61
C ILE A 385 -20.48 6.72 -4.72
N ASP A 386 -20.06 6.78 -5.99
CA ASP A 386 -20.97 6.94 -7.13
C ASP A 386 -21.94 5.76 -7.29
N GLY A 387 -21.48 4.52 -7.12
CA GLY A 387 -22.37 3.34 -7.13
C GLY A 387 -23.34 3.31 -5.95
N VAL A 388 -22.92 3.79 -4.77
CA VAL A 388 -23.81 3.99 -3.63
C VAL A 388 -24.86 5.08 -3.92
N MET A 389 -24.51 6.13 -4.69
CA MET A 389 -25.48 7.12 -5.15
C MET A 389 -26.52 6.50 -6.10
N GLU A 390 -26.10 5.65 -7.06
CA GLU A 390 -27.01 4.90 -7.95
C GLU A 390 -28.06 4.09 -7.16
N PHE A 391 -27.69 3.57 -5.99
CA PHE A 391 -28.62 2.84 -5.13
C PHE A 391 -29.58 3.76 -4.36
N VAL A 392 -29.11 4.81 -3.68
CA VAL A 392 -29.99 5.70 -2.87
C VAL A 392 -30.88 6.63 -3.70
N GLU A 393 -30.61 6.74 -5.00
CA GLU A 393 -31.51 7.34 -6.00
C GLU A 393 -32.81 6.57 -6.19
N ARG A 394 -32.81 5.26 -5.94
CA ARG A 394 -33.96 4.38 -6.17
C ARG A 394 -34.67 4.04 -4.86
N PRO A 395 -35.99 3.78 -4.87
CA PRO A 395 -36.69 3.29 -3.69
C PRO A 395 -36.05 2.02 -3.13
N VAL A 396 -35.98 1.94 -1.80
CA VAL A 396 -35.39 0.81 -1.07
C VAL A 396 -36.02 -0.51 -1.56
N GLY A 397 -35.18 -1.47 -1.93
CA GLY A 397 -35.60 -2.82 -2.36
C GLY A 397 -35.82 -2.99 -3.87
N THR A 398 -35.84 -1.93 -4.67
CA THR A 398 -36.03 -2.04 -6.14
C THR A 398 -34.85 -2.69 -6.88
N VAL A 399 -33.64 -2.70 -6.29
CA VAL A 399 -32.44 -3.31 -6.89
C VAL A 399 -32.52 -4.85 -6.84
N ALA A 400 -32.97 -5.42 -5.73
CA ALA A 400 -33.15 -6.87 -5.60
C ALA A 400 -34.28 -7.41 -6.51
N ALA A 401 -35.26 -6.57 -6.86
CA ALA A 401 -36.38 -6.94 -7.71
C ALA A 401 -36.04 -7.06 -9.22
N GLN A 402 -34.80 -6.76 -9.63
CA GLN A 402 -34.32 -6.95 -11.01
C GLN A 402 -33.45 -8.21 -11.20
N VAL A 403 -33.28 -9.02 -10.14
CA VAL A 403 -32.40 -10.21 -10.15
C VAL A 403 -33.20 -11.49 -9.85
N VAL A 404 -34.39 -11.59 -10.45
CA VAL A 404 -35.29 -12.76 -10.41
C VAL A 404 -35.88 -12.97 -11.81
#